data_AF-A0AAN9J798-F1
#
_entry.id   AF-A0AAN9J798-F1
#
_cell.length_a   1.000
_cell.length_b   1.000
_cell.length_c   1.000
_cell.angle_alpha   90.00
_cell.angle_beta   90.00
_cell.angle_gamma   90.00
#
_symmetry.space_group_name_H-M   'P 1'
#
loop_
_entity.id
_entity.type
_entity.pdbx_description
1 polymer ?
#
loop_
_entity_poly.entity_id
_entity_poly.type
_entity_poly.pdbx_seq_one_letter_code
_entity_poly.pdbx_strand_id
1 'polypeptide(L)'
;MPSWKDHWHFNSGDTLSVGKKTTRDSAGNLVSANQRFEVGFFEKGVKKYLGIWYHRLPGEKTVVWVANRDIHVEDSSAVFQIGKDGNIEVGGGAGASSQRYWFSELQVSSSTNRTVKLLDSVFH
;
A
#
# COMPACT_ATOMS: atom_id res chain seq x y z
N MET A 1 31.45 -24.01 -12.71
CA MET A 1 30.15 -23.81 -13.37
C MET A 1 29.41 -22.73 -12.59
N PRO A 2 29.04 -21.57 -13.15
CA PRO A 2 28.43 -20.52 -12.35
C PRO A 2 26.92 -20.77 -12.20
N SER A 3 26.49 -21.01 -10.96
CA SER A 3 25.10 -21.04 -10.54
C SER A 3 24.63 -19.60 -10.32
N TRP A 4 23.90 -19.05 -11.29
CA TRP A 4 23.18 -17.78 -11.14
C TRP A 4 21.75 -18.11 -10.70
N LYS A 5 21.46 -18.06 -9.41
CA LYS A 5 20.09 -18.04 -8.90
C LYS A 5 20.00 -17.18 -7.65
N ASP A 6 20.21 -15.89 -7.84
CA ASP A 6 19.66 -14.86 -6.95
C ASP A 6 18.66 -14.03 -7.77
N HIS A 7 17.51 -14.63 -8.07
CA HIS A 7 16.35 -13.84 -8.47
C HIS A 7 15.71 -13.33 -7.18
N TRP A 8 15.96 -12.06 -6.87
CA TRP A 8 15.33 -11.34 -5.77
C TRP A 8 13.81 -11.33 -5.94
N HIS A 9 13.14 -12.37 -5.44
CA HIS A 9 11.73 -12.30 -5.12
C HIS A 9 11.64 -11.75 -3.70
N PHE A 10 11.47 -10.44 -3.56
CA PHE A 10 10.92 -9.90 -2.32
C PHE A 10 9.55 -10.56 -2.16
N ASN A 11 9.44 -11.53 -1.27
CA ASN A 11 8.16 -12.15 -0.97
C ASN A 11 7.35 -11.09 -0.21
N SER A 12 6.58 -10.30 -0.94
CA SER A 12 5.61 -9.37 -0.38
C SER A 12 4.58 -10.20 0.39
N GLY A 13 4.51 -10.01 1.70
CA GLY A 13 3.50 -10.63 2.53
C GLY A 13 2.12 -10.01 2.26
N ASP A 14 1.07 -10.72 2.65
CA ASP A 14 -0.30 -10.21 2.57
C ASP A 14 -0.66 -9.28 3.74
N THR A 15 0.27 -9.05 4.67
CA THR A 15 0.02 -8.41 5.95
C THR A 15 0.95 -7.21 6.21
N LEU A 16 0.37 -6.09 6.64
CA LEU A 16 1.07 -4.89 7.11
C LEU A 16 0.82 -4.70 8.61
N SER A 17 1.89 -4.66 9.39
CA SER A 17 1.84 -4.37 10.83
C SER A 17 2.32 -2.96 11.14
N VAL A 18 2.02 -2.47 12.34
CA VAL A 18 2.49 -1.17 12.83
C VAL A 18 4.00 -0.99 12.64
N GLY A 19 4.41 0.18 12.17
CA GLY A 19 5.81 0.52 11.91
C GLY A 19 6.34 0.04 10.54
N LYS A 20 5.61 -0.84 9.84
CA LYS A 20 5.86 -1.15 8.43
C LYS A 20 5.13 -0.16 7.53
N LYS A 21 5.65 0.01 6.32
CA LYS A 21 5.17 1.01 5.34
C LYS A 21 5.25 0.45 3.94
N THR A 22 4.34 0.89 3.09
CA THR A 22 4.45 0.78 1.64
C THR A 22 4.82 2.14 1.07
N THR A 23 5.76 2.19 0.14
CA THR A 23 6.24 3.42 -0.51
C THR A 23 6.13 3.34 -2.03
N ARG A 24 6.37 4.47 -2.71
CA ARG A 24 6.28 4.59 -4.17
C ARG A 24 7.12 3.56 -4.94
N ASP A 25 8.31 3.25 -4.45
CA ASP A 25 9.27 2.31 -5.06
C ASP A 25 8.82 0.84 -4.97
N SER A 26 7.56 0.59 -4.60
CA SER A 26 6.97 -0.73 -4.38
C SER A 26 7.58 -1.49 -3.20
N ALA A 27 8.48 -0.86 -2.44
CA ALA A 27 8.97 -1.44 -1.20
C ALA A 27 7.80 -1.57 -0.22
N GLY A 28 7.57 -2.80 0.23
CA GLY A 28 6.50 -3.11 1.17
C GLY A 28 5.09 -3.16 0.55
N ASN A 29 4.93 -3.26 -0.78
CA ASN A 29 3.63 -3.62 -1.36
C ASN A 29 3.13 -4.93 -0.73
N LEU A 30 1.81 -5.06 -0.55
CA LEU A 30 1.22 -6.32 -0.09
C LEU A 30 0.67 -7.07 -1.29
N VAL A 31 0.93 -8.37 -1.33
CA VAL A 31 0.38 -9.27 -2.33
C VAL A 31 -0.48 -10.28 -1.58
N SER A 32 -1.70 -10.51 -2.07
CA SER A 32 -2.62 -11.45 -1.44
C SER A 32 -2.04 -12.86 -1.46
N ALA A 33 -2.47 -13.73 -0.54
CA ALA A 33 -1.85 -15.05 -0.36
C ALA A 33 -1.83 -15.90 -1.65
N ASN A 34 -2.90 -15.85 -2.45
CA ASN A 34 -2.97 -16.54 -3.74
C ASN A 34 -2.48 -15.68 -4.92
N GLN A 35 -1.81 -14.56 -4.63
CA GLN A 35 -1.19 -13.66 -5.61
C GLN A 35 -2.18 -13.12 -6.65
N ARG A 36 -3.42 -12.93 -6.21
CA ARG A 36 -4.53 -12.44 -7.03
C ARG A 36 -4.55 -10.93 -7.07
N PHE A 37 -4.40 -10.32 -5.89
CA PHE A 37 -4.43 -8.87 -5.72
C PHE A 37 -3.12 -8.37 -5.16
N GLU A 38 -2.80 -7.12 -5.50
CA GLU A 38 -1.70 -6.38 -4.91
C GLU A 38 -2.21 -5.00 -4.52
N VAL A 39 -1.72 -4.50 -3.39
CA VAL A 39 -1.93 -3.12 -2.94
C VAL A 39 -0.60 -2.38 -2.92
N GLY A 40 -0.62 -1.15 -3.44
CA GLY A 40 0.54 -0.27 -3.42
C GLY A 40 0.27 1.03 -4.18
N PHE A 41 1.34 1.77 -4.47
CA PHE A 41 1.22 3.02 -5.19
C PHE A 41 1.30 2.84 -6.71
N PHE A 42 0.50 3.60 -7.43
CA PHE A 42 0.59 3.76 -8.89
C PHE A 42 0.44 5.24 -9.26
N GLU A 43 0.86 5.57 -10.48
CA GLU A 43 0.94 6.96 -10.95
C GLU A 43 0.03 7.19 -12.15
N LYS A 44 -0.58 8.37 -12.18
CA LYS A 44 -1.31 8.88 -13.34
C LYS A 44 -0.87 10.32 -13.59
N GLY A 45 0.10 10.50 -14.47
CA GLY A 45 0.82 11.77 -14.62
C GLY A 45 1.65 12.08 -13.38
N VAL A 46 1.50 13.28 -12.81
CA VAL A 46 2.20 13.69 -11.57
C VAL A 46 1.52 13.21 -10.29
N LYS A 47 0.31 12.64 -10.40
CA LYS A 47 -0.52 12.23 -9.27
C LYS A 47 -0.22 10.80 -8.86
N LYS A 48 -0.13 10.59 -7.55
CA LYS A 48 0.08 9.27 -6.94
C LYS A 48 -1.13 8.82 -6.16
N TYR A 49 -1.47 7.56 -6.34
CA TYR A 49 -2.62 6.92 -5.74
C TYR A 49 -2.24 5.59 -5.11
N LEU A 50 -2.78 5.33 -3.93
CA LEU A 50 -2.83 3.99 -3.37
C LEU A 50 -4.01 3.26 -4.00
N GLY A 51 -3.77 2.09 -4.57
CA GLY A 51 -4.83 1.27 -5.15
C GLY A 51 -4.61 -0.21 -4.96
N ILE A 52 -5.66 -0.96 -5.27
CA ILE A 52 -5.63 -2.43 -5.39
C ILE A 52 -5.77 -2.77 -6.86
N TRP A 53 -4.92 -3.66 -7.37
CA TRP A 53 -4.98 -4.18 -8.75
C TRP A 53 -4.76 -5.68 -8.79
N TYR A 54 -5.02 -6.28 -9.94
CA TYR A 54 -4.68 -7.68 -10.19
C TYR A 54 -3.15 -7.83 -10.38
N HIS A 55 -2.49 -8.59 -9.50
CA HIS A 55 -1.02 -8.62 -9.39
C HIS A 55 -0.30 -9.12 -10.65
N ARG A 56 -0.82 -10.18 -11.29
CA ARG A 56 -0.13 -10.92 -12.37
C ARG A 56 -0.74 -10.73 -13.76
N LEU A 57 -1.45 -9.63 -13.99
CA LEU A 57 -1.94 -9.32 -15.34
C LEU A 57 -0.86 -8.59 -16.15
N PRO A 58 -0.59 -9.01 -17.40
CA PRO A 58 0.35 -8.32 -18.26
C PRO A 58 -0.21 -6.96 -18.70
N GLY A 59 0.68 -5.99 -18.93
CA GLY A 59 0.32 -4.65 -19.40
C GLY A 59 0.06 -3.66 -18.27
N GLU A 60 -0.88 -2.74 -18.49
CA GLU A 60 -1.24 -1.72 -17.49
C GLU A 60 -1.96 -2.35 -16.30
N LYS A 61 -1.70 -1.82 -15.11
CA LYS A 61 -2.35 -2.27 -13.87
C LYS A 61 -3.86 -2.10 -14.00
N THR A 62 -4.59 -3.20 -13.97
CA THR A 62 -6.05 -3.17 -13.88
C THR A 62 -6.45 -2.89 -12.44
N VAL A 63 -6.64 -1.60 -12.13
CA VAL A 63 -6.99 -1.10 -10.80
C VAL A 63 -8.47 -1.34 -10.52
N VAL A 64 -8.77 -2.00 -9.39
CA VAL A 64 -10.14 -2.33 -8.95
C VAL A 64 -10.62 -1.44 -7.81
N TRP A 65 -9.71 -0.77 -7.10
CA TRP A 65 -10.05 0.17 -6.02
C TRP A 65 -8.94 1.20 -5.82
N VAL A 66 -9.31 2.42 -5.39
CA VAL A 66 -8.39 3.54 -5.14
C VAL A 66 -8.78 4.23 -3.83
N ALA A 67 -7.83 4.35 -2.89
CA ALA A 67 -8.07 4.95 -1.59
C ALA A 67 -8.25 6.46 -1.69
N ASN A 68 -7.21 7.15 -2.16
CA ASN A 68 -7.10 8.59 -2.19
C ASN A 68 -7.58 9.16 -3.54
N ARG A 69 -8.73 8.70 -4.02
CA ARG A 69 -9.32 9.08 -5.31
C ARG A 69 -9.60 10.57 -5.43
N ASP A 70 -10.03 11.20 -4.33
CA ASP A 70 -10.49 12.58 -4.31
C ASP A 70 -9.35 13.56 -3.99
N ILE A 71 -8.37 13.13 -3.20
CA ILE A 71 -7.21 13.94 -2.77
C ILE A 71 -5.91 13.18 -3.11
N HIS A 72 -5.27 13.56 -4.21
CA HIS A 72 -4.06 12.88 -4.70
C HIS A 72 -2.78 13.37 -4.01
N VAL A 73 -1.75 12.53 -3.99
CA VAL A 73 -0.40 12.93 -3.53
C VAL A 73 0.42 13.40 -4.73
N GLU A 74 1.07 14.56 -4.63
CA GLU A 74 1.94 15.09 -5.70
C GLU A 74 3.43 14.86 -5.38
N ASP A 75 3.80 14.81 -4.10
CA ASP A 75 5.18 14.63 -3.65
C ASP A 75 5.70 13.19 -3.84
N SER A 76 7.02 13.01 -3.86
CA SER A 76 7.66 11.69 -3.96
C SER A 76 7.62 10.86 -2.67
N SER A 77 7.06 11.41 -1.59
CA SER A 77 7.06 10.86 -0.23
C SER A 77 5.74 10.20 0.17
N ALA A 78 4.94 9.76 -0.81
CA ALA A 78 3.72 8.99 -0.57
C ALA A 78 4.01 7.73 0.25
N VAL A 79 3.29 7.58 1.37
CA VAL A 79 3.45 6.48 2.32
C VAL A 79 2.07 5.91 2.68
N PHE A 80 1.96 4.59 2.68
CA PHE A 80 0.83 3.86 3.22
C PHE A 80 1.25 3.09 4.47
N GLN A 81 0.54 3.29 5.57
CA GLN A 81 0.90 2.73 6.88
C GLN A 81 -0.31 2.67 7.82
N ILE A 82 -0.10 2.07 8.98
CA ILE A 82 -0.98 2.26 10.15
C ILE A 82 -0.49 3.48 10.91
N GLY A 83 -1.33 4.49 11.03
CA GLY A 83 -1.07 5.73 11.77
C GLY A 83 -0.99 5.49 13.28
N LYS A 84 -0.50 6.50 14.01
CA LYS A 84 -0.37 6.44 15.48
C LYS A 84 -1.70 6.30 16.22
N ASP A 85 -2.79 6.71 15.58
CA ASP A 85 -4.17 6.56 16.03
C ASP A 85 -4.76 5.16 15.72
N GLY A 86 -3.96 4.28 15.10
CA GLY A 86 -4.38 2.94 14.68
C GLY A 86 -5.23 2.95 13.40
N ASN A 87 -5.43 4.09 12.75
CA ASN A 87 -6.10 4.13 11.46
C ASN A 87 -5.16 3.72 10.34
N ILE A 88 -5.71 3.11 9.30
CA ILE A 88 -4.99 2.91 8.06
C ILE A 88 -4.98 4.25 7.33
N GLU A 89 -3.82 4.71 6.85
CA GLU A 89 -3.69 6.04 6.25
C GLU A 89 -2.78 6.05 5.02
N VAL A 90 -3.07 7.00 4.12
CA VAL A 90 -2.17 7.48 3.07
C VAL A 90 -1.68 8.86 3.49
N GLY A 91 -0.37 8.99 3.67
CA GLY A 91 0.29 10.25 4.01
C GLY A 91 1.32 10.68 2.96
N GLY A 92 1.80 11.90 3.11
CA GLY A 92 2.93 12.47 2.37
C GLY A 92 3.66 13.55 3.17
N GLY A 93 4.81 13.97 2.67
CA GLY A 93 5.74 14.91 3.33
C GLY A 93 6.71 14.25 4.31
N ALA A 94 7.82 14.92 4.59
CA ALA A 94 8.79 14.56 5.63
C ALA A 94 8.79 15.64 6.74
N GLY A 95 8.83 15.22 8.01
CA GLY A 95 8.91 16.13 9.14
C GLY A 95 7.58 16.80 9.51
N ALA A 96 7.60 18.10 9.81
CA ALA A 96 6.48 18.85 10.38
C ALA A 96 5.28 19.08 9.43
N SER A 97 5.43 18.74 8.14
CA SER A 97 4.41 18.91 7.09
C SER A 97 3.71 17.60 6.69
N SER A 98 3.67 16.60 7.59
CA SER A 98 3.02 15.31 7.29
C SER A 98 1.53 15.51 7.03
N GLN A 99 1.16 15.52 5.74
CA GLN A 99 -0.21 15.65 5.29
C GLN A 99 -0.82 14.27 5.16
N ARG A 100 -2.06 14.13 5.64
CA ARG A 100 -2.87 12.92 5.52
C ARG A 100 -3.86 13.12 4.37
N TYR A 101 -3.77 12.28 3.35
CA TYR A 101 -4.54 12.38 2.10
C TYR A 101 -5.78 11.48 2.10
N TRP A 102 -5.71 10.36 2.80
CA TRP A 102 -6.83 9.45 3.03
C TRP A 102 -6.59 8.68 4.33
N PHE A 103 -7.65 8.31 5.03
CA PHE A 103 -7.56 7.44 6.19
C PHE A 103 -8.89 6.73 6.44
N SER A 104 -8.83 5.62 7.17
CA SER A 104 -10.03 4.97 7.70
C SER A 104 -10.64 5.78 8.84
N GLU A 105 -11.96 5.74 9.01
CA GLU A 105 -12.65 6.43 10.11
C GLU A 105 -12.92 5.49 11.30
N LEU A 106 -11.91 4.74 11.73
CA LEU A 106 -12.06 3.91 12.92
C LEU A 106 -11.99 4.79 14.16
N GLN A 107 -12.88 4.53 15.12
CA GLN A 107 -12.78 5.12 16.45
C GLN A 107 -11.38 4.89 17.02
N VAL A 108 -10.81 5.92 17.63
CA VAL A 108 -9.47 5.86 18.23
C VAL A 108 -9.49 4.76 19.28
N SER A 109 -8.75 3.69 19.01
CA SER A 109 -8.65 2.55 19.92
C SER A 109 -7.50 2.79 20.88
N SER A 110 -7.67 2.39 22.14
CA SER A 110 -6.58 2.38 23.13
C SER A 110 -5.44 1.44 22.71
N SER A 111 -5.72 0.44 21.88
CA SER A 111 -4.72 -0.42 21.24
C SER A 111 -4.45 0.03 19.82
N THR A 112 -3.19 0.38 19.55
CA THR A 112 -2.67 0.66 18.21
C THR A 112 -2.15 -0.60 17.51
N ASN A 113 -2.14 -1.76 18.20
CA ASN A 113 -1.69 -3.03 17.65
C ASN A 113 -2.72 -3.62 16.70
N ARG A 114 -2.79 -3.03 15.51
CA ARG A 114 -3.63 -3.44 14.39
C ARG A 114 -2.75 -4.00 13.28
N THR A 115 -3.35 -4.82 12.45
CA THR A 115 -2.76 -5.31 11.21
C THR A 115 -3.71 -5.08 10.05
N VAL A 116 -3.16 -4.77 8.89
CA VAL A 116 -3.90 -4.78 7.61
C VAL A 116 -3.59 -6.09 6.93
N LYS A 117 -4.61 -6.75 6.38
CA LYS A 117 -4.44 -7.97 5.60
C LYS A 117 -5.14 -7.85 4.25
N LEU A 118 -4.43 -8.17 3.17
CA LEU A 118 -4.98 -8.22 1.82
C LEU A 118 -5.52 -9.62 1.52
N LEU A 119 -6.83 -9.74 1.41
CA LEU A 119 -7.52 -11.00 1.14
C LEU A 119 -7.63 -11.28 -0.37
N ASP A 120 -7.88 -12.53 -0.73
CA ASP A 120 -8.06 -12.97 -2.13
C ASP A 120 -9.48 -12.75 -2.69
N SER A 121 -10.41 -12.25 -1.87
CA SER A 121 -11.80 -12.00 -2.24
C SER A 121 -12.22 -10.55 -1.98
N VAL A 122 -12.99 -10.01 -2.91
CA VAL A 122 -13.85 -8.84 -2.69
C VAL A 122 -15.13 -9.39 -2.07
N PHE A 123 -15.54 -8.91 -0.90
CA PHE A 123 -16.71 -9.42 -0.19
C PHE A 123 -17.96 -9.45 -1.10
N HIS A 124 -18.68 -10.58 -1.11
CA HIS A 124 -19.99 -10.75 -1.74
C HIS A 124 -21.11 -10.38 -0.79
#